data_AF-A0A954TJ94-F1
#
_entry.id   AF-A0A954TJ94-F1
#
_cell.length_a   1.000
_cell.length_b   1.000
_cell.length_c   1.000
_cell.angle_alpha   90.00
_cell.angle_beta   90.00
_cell.angle_gamma   90.00
#
_symmetry.space_group_name_H-M   'P 1'
#
loop_
_entity.id
_entity.type
_entity.pdbx_description
1 polymer ?
#
loop_
_entity_poly.entity_id
_entity_poly.type
_entity_poly.pdbx_seq_one_letter_code
_entity_poly.pdbx_strand_id
1 'polypeptide(L)'
;MTIADELSRLQQLRDSGALTETEFEEAKRKALHEQPRAFSGFGGPSAAGQVMGVNEETYSVLMHLSQLLVVSGLGIIVPIAMWLIGKDDSDFVRRQGNRMMNWFLSSLIYAVVFGLLCIVFIGIPLLALLAILEIVFPIIAALKANNGEVWSYPMAVRFFEED
;
A
#
# COMPACT_ATOMS: atom_id res chain seq x y z
N MET A 1 4.83 -9.94 -25.15
CA MET A 1 6.21 -10.35 -25.44
C MET A 1 6.89 -10.49 -24.09
N THR A 2 7.39 -11.66 -23.75
CA THR A 2 8.02 -11.90 -22.45
C THR A 2 9.47 -11.42 -22.47
N ILE A 3 10.08 -11.19 -21.31
CA ILE A 3 11.50 -10.76 -21.22
C ILE A 3 12.42 -11.78 -21.89
N ALA A 4 12.08 -13.06 -21.83
CA ALA A 4 12.81 -14.12 -22.52
C ALA A 4 12.79 -13.95 -24.05
N ASP A 5 11.65 -13.52 -24.62
CA ASP A 5 11.52 -13.25 -26.06
C ASP A 5 12.32 -12.01 -26.49
N GLU A 6 12.43 -11.00 -25.61
CA GLU A 6 13.18 -9.78 -25.89
C GLU A 6 14.68 -10.00 -25.76
N LEU A 7 15.13 -10.73 -24.73
CA LEU A 7 16.54 -11.12 -24.56
C LEU A 7 17.03 -12.01 -25.69
N SER A 8 16.21 -12.99 -26.12
CA SER A 8 16.56 -13.85 -27.25
C SER A 8 16.65 -13.06 -28.56
N ARG A 9 15.79 -12.06 -28.77
CA ARG A 9 15.89 -11.15 -29.91
C ARG A 9 17.14 -10.27 -29.87
N LEU A 10 17.49 -9.71 -28.70
CA LEU A 10 18.72 -8.93 -28.53
C LEU A 10 19.96 -9.80 -28.77
N GLN A 11 19.93 -11.05 -28.32
CA GLN A 11 21.01 -12.00 -28.54
C GLN A 11 21.16 -12.36 -30.01
N GLN A 12 20.05 -12.57 -30.72
CA GLN A 12 20.04 -12.77 -32.17
C GLN A 12 20.62 -11.56 -32.93
N LEU A 13 20.31 -10.33 -32.49
CA LEU A 13 20.82 -9.11 -33.10
C LEU A 13 22.32 -8.87 -32.83
N ARG A 14 22.81 -9.31 -31.66
CA ARG A 14 24.24 -9.35 -31.36
C ARG A 14 24.95 -10.38 -32.23
N ASP A 15 24.40 -11.58 -32.33
CA ASP A 15 24.99 -12.69 -33.08
C ASP A 15 24.98 -12.42 -34.60
N SER A 16 24.05 -11.59 -35.10
CA SER A 16 24.04 -11.10 -36.48
C SER A 16 24.97 -9.91 -36.74
N GLY A 17 25.64 -9.39 -35.71
CA GLY A 17 26.52 -8.22 -35.80
C GLY A 17 25.79 -6.89 -35.97
N ALA A 18 24.46 -6.87 -35.83
CA ALA A 18 23.66 -5.65 -35.91
C ALA A 18 23.73 -4.78 -34.65
N LEU A 19 24.20 -5.35 -33.53
CA LEU A 19 24.41 -4.68 -32.25
C LEU A 19 25.86 -4.87 -31.77
N THR A 20 26.47 -3.77 -31.34
CA THR A 20 27.76 -3.82 -30.63
C THR A 20 27.55 -4.29 -29.18
N GLU A 21 28.60 -4.81 -28.54
CA GLU A 21 28.54 -5.30 -27.15
C GLU A 21 28.05 -4.22 -26.17
N THR A 22 28.45 -2.97 -26.42
CA THR A 22 28.03 -1.80 -25.63
C THR A 22 26.54 -1.51 -25.77
N GLU A 23 26.01 -1.58 -26.99
CA GLU A 23 24.59 -1.34 -27.24
C GLU A 23 23.72 -2.51 -26.75
N PHE A 24 24.25 -3.74 -26.82
CA PHE A 24 23.58 -4.93 -26.27
C PHE A 24 23.43 -4.82 -24.75
N GLU A 25 24.49 -4.45 -24.02
CA GLU A 25 24.41 -4.29 -22.57
C GLU A 25 23.50 -3.13 -22.16
N GLU A 26 23.47 -2.04 -22.92
CA GLU A 26 22.53 -0.94 -22.68
C GLU A 26 21.08 -1.38 -22.92
N ALA A 27 20.80 -2.07 -24.03
CA ALA A 27 19.46 -2.55 -24.37
C ALA A 27 18.97 -3.63 -23.38
N LYS A 28 19.85 -4.54 -22.97
CA LYS A 28 19.57 -5.56 -21.94
C LYS A 28 19.28 -4.92 -20.60
N ARG A 29 20.06 -3.92 -20.19
CA ARG A 29 19.82 -3.16 -18.95
C ARG A 29 18.49 -2.40 -19.03
N LYS A 30 18.17 -1.81 -20.19
CA LYS A 30 16.90 -1.12 -20.41
C LYS A 30 15.72 -2.08 -20.36
N ALA A 31 15.79 -3.24 -21.00
CA ALA A 31 14.75 -4.28 -20.94
C ALA A 31 14.55 -4.88 -19.54
N LEU A 32 15.63 -4.98 -18.75
CA LEU A 32 15.55 -5.39 -17.34
C LEU A 32 14.87 -4.32 -16.46
N HIS A 33 15.02 -3.03 -16.78
CA HIS A 33 14.41 -1.92 -16.04
C HIS A 33 13.01 -1.52 -16.55
N GLU A 34 12.73 -1.68 -17.85
CA GLU A 34 11.45 -1.44 -18.51
C GLU A 34 10.52 -2.66 -18.43
N GLN A 35 10.63 -3.47 -17.36
CA GLN A 35 9.53 -4.39 -17.07
C GLN A 35 8.24 -3.56 -16.99
N PRO A 36 7.24 -3.79 -17.86
CA PRO A 36 5.89 -3.42 -17.51
C PRO A 36 5.68 -4.09 -16.18
N ARG A 37 5.38 -3.32 -15.12
CA ARG A 37 4.95 -3.89 -13.83
C ARG A 37 3.76 -4.77 -14.16
N ALA A 38 4.03 -6.04 -14.43
CA ALA A 38 3.02 -6.98 -14.82
C ALA A 38 2.15 -7.06 -13.59
N PHE A 39 0.92 -6.58 -13.69
CA PHE A 39 -0.12 -6.94 -12.77
C PHE A 39 -0.25 -8.46 -12.91
N SER A 40 0.51 -9.21 -12.12
CA SER A 40 0.22 -10.62 -11.92
C SER A 40 -1.12 -10.66 -11.22
N GLY A 41 -2.14 -11.07 -11.96
CA GLY A 41 -3.49 -11.20 -11.41
C GLY A 41 -3.55 -12.15 -10.23
N PHE A 42 -4.69 -12.11 -9.56
CA PHE A 42 -5.05 -12.93 -8.40
C PHE A 42 -4.64 -14.41 -8.56
N GLY A 43 -3.73 -14.89 -7.70
CA GLY A 43 -3.61 -16.32 -7.39
C GLY A 43 -2.28 -17.04 -7.69
N GLY A 44 -1.20 -16.36 -8.05
CA GLY A 44 0.14 -16.96 -8.09
C GLY A 44 0.79 -16.99 -6.69
N PRO A 45 1.71 -17.93 -6.39
CA PRO A 45 2.51 -17.86 -5.17
C PRO A 45 3.25 -16.52 -5.13
N SER A 46 3.05 -15.74 -4.06
CA SER A 46 3.74 -14.47 -3.84
C SER A 46 5.24 -14.68 -3.92
N ALA A 47 5.91 -13.99 -4.85
CA ALA A 47 7.36 -13.85 -4.79
C ALA A 47 7.73 -13.09 -3.51
N ALA A 48 8.94 -13.29 -2.98
CA ALA A 48 9.39 -12.57 -1.78
C ALA A 48 9.22 -11.04 -1.97
N GLY A 49 8.54 -10.38 -1.02
CA GLY A 49 8.22 -8.94 -1.10
C GLY A 49 6.99 -8.58 -1.94
N GLN A 50 6.21 -9.57 -2.38
CA GLN A 50 4.94 -9.36 -3.07
C GLN A 50 3.76 -9.88 -2.26
N VAL A 51 2.62 -9.22 -2.40
CA VAL A 51 1.32 -9.63 -1.87
C VAL A 51 0.34 -9.64 -3.02
N MET A 52 -0.33 -10.77 -3.26
CA MET A 52 -1.20 -10.96 -4.44
C MET A 52 -0.53 -10.60 -5.78
N GLY A 53 0.78 -10.82 -5.92
CA GLY A 53 1.51 -10.49 -7.14
C GLY A 53 1.71 -8.99 -7.38
N VAL A 54 1.52 -8.13 -6.37
CA VAL A 54 1.95 -6.72 -6.40
C VAL A 54 2.97 -6.46 -5.30
N ASN A 55 3.84 -5.46 -5.48
CA ASN A 55 4.83 -5.08 -4.46
C ASN A 55 4.13 -4.69 -3.15
N GLU A 56 4.71 -5.07 -2.01
CA GLU A 56 4.14 -4.83 -0.68
C GLU A 56 3.92 -3.33 -0.36
N GLU A 57 4.75 -2.43 -0.89
CA GLU A 57 4.58 -0.99 -0.77
C GLU A 57 3.35 -0.52 -1.54
N THR A 58 3.19 -1.00 -2.77
CA THR A 58 2.03 -0.65 -3.62
C THR A 58 0.74 -1.20 -3.00
N TYR A 59 0.79 -2.43 -2.49
CA TYR A 59 -0.32 -3.03 -1.76
C TYR A 59 -0.72 -2.18 -0.55
N SER A 60 0.27 -1.76 0.24
CA SER A 60 0.06 -0.93 1.43
C SER A 60 -0.46 0.48 1.10
N VAL A 61 0.01 1.09 0.01
CA VAL A 61 -0.52 2.35 -0.52
C VAL A 61 -2.00 2.21 -0.84
N LEU A 62 -2.37 1.16 -1.58
CA LEU A 62 -3.76 0.90 -1.96
C LEU A 62 -4.63 0.61 -0.74
N MET A 63 -4.11 -0.15 0.23
CA MET A 63 -4.78 -0.39 1.51
C MET A 63 -5.10 0.93 2.22
N HIS A 64 -4.11 1.82 2.39
CA HIS A 64 -4.35 3.12 3.04
C HIS A 64 -5.30 4.01 2.25
N LEU A 65 -5.13 4.13 0.93
CA LEU A 65 -6.00 4.97 0.09
C LEU A 65 -7.44 4.43 0.00
N SER A 66 -7.63 3.12 0.15
CA SER A 66 -8.97 2.53 0.17
C SER A 66 -9.83 3.04 1.34
N GLN A 67 -9.21 3.58 2.40
CA GLN A 67 -9.91 4.22 3.52
C GLN A 67 -10.74 5.43 3.07
N LEU A 68 -10.32 6.10 1.98
CA LEU A 68 -10.99 7.28 1.44
C LEU A 68 -12.30 6.95 0.69
N LEU A 69 -12.68 5.68 0.58
CA LEU A 69 -13.97 5.23 0.05
C LEU A 69 -15.12 5.45 1.06
N VAL A 70 -15.08 6.58 1.78
CA VAL A 70 -15.98 6.89 2.91
C VAL A 70 -17.43 7.01 2.44
N VAL A 71 -17.67 7.64 1.28
CA VAL A 71 -19.01 7.89 0.72
C VAL A 71 -19.74 6.59 0.36
N SER A 72 -19.02 5.56 -0.06
CA SER A 72 -19.61 4.26 -0.43
C SER A 72 -19.73 3.29 0.75
N GLY A 73 -19.25 3.67 1.95
CA GLY A 73 -19.16 2.79 3.12
C GLY A 73 -18.06 1.72 3.02
N LEU A 74 -17.36 1.64 1.88
CA LEU A 74 -16.29 0.68 1.64
C LEU A 74 -14.97 1.08 2.31
N GLY A 75 -14.83 2.34 2.75
CA GLY A 75 -13.64 2.89 3.41
C GLY A 75 -13.24 2.23 4.74
N ILE A 76 -14.07 1.35 5.29
CA ILE A 76 -13.70 0.54 6.46
C ILE A 76 -13.47 -0.91 6.04
N ILE A 77 -14.34 -1.46 5.20
CA ILE A 77 -14.36 -2.88 4.85
C ILE A 77 -13.15 -3.24 3.97
N VAL A 78 -12.88 -2.46 2.93
CA VAL A 78 -11.80 -2.73 1.98
C VAL A 78 -10.41 -2.73 2.63
N PRO A 79 -10.00 -1.70 3.40
CA PRO A 79 -8.67 -1.69 4.01
C PRO A 79 -8.49 -2.85 5.01
N ILE A 80 -9.52 -3.19 5.79
CA ILE A 80 -9.48 -4.32 6.72
C ILE A 80 -9.35 -5.65 5.96
N ALA A 81 -10.14 -5.85 4.90
CA ALA A 81 -10.04 -7.05 4.07
C ALA A 81 -8.65 -7.17 3.44
N MET A 82 -8.10 -6.08 2.90
CA MET A 82 -6.74 -6.05 2.37
C MET A 82 -5.71 -6.42 3.44
N TRP A 83 -5.78 -5.80 4.63
CA TRP A 83 -4.88 -6.16 5.72
C TRP A 83 -4.98 -7.64 6.10
N LEU A 84 -6.19 -8.17 6.28
CA LEU A 84 -6.39 -9.57 6.68
C LEU A 84 -5.85 -10.57 5.66
N ILE A 85 -5.90 -10.23 4.36
CA ILE A 85 -5.38 -11.12 3.32
C ILE A 85 -3.86 -10.96 3.18
N GLY A 86 -3.33 -9.74 3.24
CA GLY A 86 -1.91 -9.47 3.03
C GLY A 86 -1.00 -9.66 4.24
N LYS A 87 -1.55 -9.70 5.46
CA LYS A 87 -0.76 -9.75 6.71
C LYS A 87 0.08 -11.02 6.88
N ASP A 88 -0.34 -12.14 6.28
CA ASP A 88 0.37 -13.42 6.41
C ASP A 88 1.44 -13.59 5.31
N ASP A 89 1.32 -12.82 4.22
CA ASP A 89 2.25 -12.83 3.08
C ASP A 89 3.44 -11.87 3.28
N SER A 90 3.23 -10.74 3.98
CA SER A 90 4.26 -9.70 4.17
C SER A 90 4.22 -9.11 5.58
N ASP A 91 5.38 -9.14 6.24
CA ASP A 91 5.57 -8.50 7.53
C ASP A 91 5.39 -6.97 7.46
N PHE A 92 5.79 -6.37 6.34
CA PHE A 92 5.56 -4.95 6.09
C PHE A 92 4.07 -4.63 6.06
N VAL A 93 3.27 -5.39 5.30
CA VAL A 93 1.80 -5.21 5.24
C VAL A 93 1.15 -5.47 6.59
N ARG A 94 1.58 -6.51 7.31
CA ARG A 94 1.13 -6.80 8.68
C ARG A 94 1.30 -5.59 9.59
N ARG A 95 2.50 -5.00 9.61
CA ARG A 95 2.83 -3.83 10.45
C ARG A 95 2.07 -2.57 10.04
N GLN A 96 1.92 -2.30 8.73
CA GLN A 96 1.10 -1.20 8.23
C GLN A 96 -0.34 -1.32 8.71
N GLY A 97 -0.92 -2.51 8.58
CA GLY A 97 -2.29 -2.74 9.00
C GLY A 97 -2.46 -2.74 10.52
N ASN A 98 -1.50 -3.22 11.32
CA ASN A 98 -1.55 -3.09 12.78
C ASN A 98 -1.66 -1.62 13.21
N ARG A 99 -0.85 -0.73 12.61
CA ARG A 99 -0.90 0.71 12.93
C ARG A 99 -2.18 1.38 12.45
N MET A 100 -2.66 0.99 11.26
CA MET A 100 -3.98 1.39 10.77
C MET A 100 -5.11 0.96 11.71
N MET A 101 -5.07 -0.28 12.20
CA MET A 101 -6.09 -0.81 13.11
C MET A 101 -6.04 -0.13 14.48
N ASN A 102 -4.85 0.20 14.98
CA ASN A 102 -4.69 1.04 16.17
C ASN A 102 -5.40 2.39 16.00
N TRP A 103 -5.25 3.03 14.83
CA TRP A 103 -5.96 4.27 14.50
C TRP A 103 -7.47 4.07 14.42
N PHE A 104 -7.97 3.09 13.67
CA PHE A 104 -9.42 2.81 13.54
C PHE A 104 -10.10 2.57 14.89
N LEU A 105 -9.48 1.80 15.78
CA LEU A 105 -10.04 1.57 17.11
C LEU A 105 -10.01 2.85 17.96
N SER A 106 -8.92 3.63 17.88
CA SER A 106 -8.79 4.89 18.61
C SER A 106 -9.80 5.92 18.13
N SER A 107 -9.96 6.08 16.81
CA SER A 107 -10.87 7.04 16.22
C SER A 107 -12.33 6.68 16.47
N LEU A 108 -12.68 5.39 16.51
CA LEU A 108 -13.99 4.92 16.94
C LEU A 108 -14.29 5.34 18.39
N ILE A 109 -13.33 5.15 19.31
CA ILE A 109 -13.47 5.58 20.71
C ILE A 109 -13.63 7.10 20.78
N TYR A 110 -12.83 7.86 20.04
CA TYR A 110 -12.91 9.32 19.99
C TYR A 110 -14.24 9.80 19.43
N ALA A 111 -14.76 9.17 18.38
CA ALA A 111 -16.06 9.50 17.81
C ALA A 111 -17.20 9.31 18.83
N VAL A 112 -17.17 8.23 19.61
CA VAL A 112 -18.15 7.99 20.69
C VAL A 112 -18.04 9.07 21.78
N VAL A 113 -16.83 9.36 22.26
CA VAL A 113 -16.60 10.37 23.31
C VAL A 113 -17.03 11.76 22.84
N PHE A 114 -16.61 12.17 21.64
CA PHE A 114 -16.97 13.47 21.07
C PHE A 114 -18.46 13.54 20.75
N GLY A 115 -19.09 12.44 20.33
CA GLY A 115 -20.53 12.33 20.14
C GLY A 115 -21.31 12.58 21.43
N LEU A 116 -20.86 12.03 22.56
CA LEU A 116 -21.46 12.31 23.88
C LEU A 116 -21.26 13.78 24.28
N LEU A 117 -20.10 14.37 23.98
CA LEU A 117 -19.81 15.79 24.24
C LEU A 117 -20.64 16.75 23.39
N CYS A 118 -21.34 16.28 22.33
CA CYS A 118 -22.30 17.11 21.61
C CYS A 118 -23.48 17.55 22.47
N ILE A 119 -23.83 16.81 23.53
CA ILE A 119 -24.91 17.16 24.47
C ILE A 119 -24.64 18.52 25.14
N VAL A 120 -23.36 18.86 25.35
CA VAL A 120 -22.90 20.14 25.91
C VAL A 120 -22.30 21.07 24.84
N PHE A 121 -22.62 20.82 23.57
CA PHE A 121 -22.23 21.60 22.38
C PHE A 121 -20.73 21.70 22.05
N ILE A 122 -19.82 21.10 22.84
CA ILE A 122 -18.37 21.12 22.52
C ILE A 122 -17.93 19.96 21.61
N GLY A 123 -18.75 18.93 21.45
CA GLY A 123 -18.42 17.75 20.63
C GLY A 123 -18.35 18.02 19.13
N ILE A 124 -19.15 18.96 18.61
CA ILE A 124 -19.24 19.27 17.18
C ILE A 124 -17.88 19.67 16.58
N PRO A 125 -17.14 20.67 17.12
CA PRO A 125 -15.82 21.02 16.57
C PRO A 125 -14.80 19.87 16.67
N LEU A 126 -14.90 19.01 17.70
CA LEU A 126 -14.02 17.85 17.86
C LEU A 126 -14.30 16.76 16.82
N LEU A 127 -15.58 16.50 16.52
CA LEU A 127 -15.98 15.59 15.44
C LEU A 127 -15.54 16.11 14.06
N ALA A 128 -15.64 17.42 13.83
CA ALA A 128 -15.16 18.03 12.59
C ALA A 128 -13.63 17.87 12.44
N LEU A 129 -12.88 18.09 13.51
CA LEU A 129 -11.44 17.84 13.52
C LEU A 129 -11.13 16.36 13.25
N LEU A 130 -11.82 15.44 13.92
CA LEU A 130 -11.65 14.00 13.71
C LEU A 130 -11.91 13.59 12.26
N ALA A 131 -12.97 14.13 11.63
CA ALA A 131 -13.28 13.87 10.23
C ALA A 131 -12.18 14.34 9.26
N ILE A 132 -11.50 15.44 9.56
CA ILE A 132 -10.33 15.91 8.79
C ILE A 132 -9.17 14.93 8.94
N LEU A 133 -8.90 14.46 10.16
CA LEU A 133 -7.82 13.50 10.43
C LEU A 133 -8.05 12.16 9.70
N GLU A 134 -9.30 11.69 9.64
CA GLU A 134 -9.68 10.48 8.89
C GLU A 134 -9.44 10.57 7.38
N ILE A 135 -9.21 11.77 6.84
CA ILE A 135 -8.83 11.97 5.44
C ILE A 135 -7.31 12.14 5.33
N VAL A 136 -6.73 12.99 6.19
CA VAL A 136 -5.31 13.36 6.12
C VAL A 136 -4.39 12.20 6.45
N PHE A 137 -4.70 11.44 7.51
CA PHE A 137 -3.84 10.35 7.98
C PHE A 137 -3.69 9.20 6.98
N PRO A 138 -4.75 8.67 6.34
CA PRO A 138 -4.59 7.68 5.27
C PRO A 138 -3.69 8.16 4.12
N ILE A 139 -3.77 9.43 3.75
CA ILE A 139 -2.93 10.01 2.69
C ILE A 139 -1.46 10.02 3.13
N ILE A 140 -1.16 10.47 4.34
CA ILE A 140 0.21 10.47 4.88
C ILE A 140 0.75 9.05 4.98
N ALA A 141 -0.06 8.12 5.51
CA ALA A 141 0.29 6.72 5.65
C ALA A 141 0.57 6.08 4.28
N ALA A 142 -0.22 6.38 3.25
CA ALA A 142 0.02 5.95 1.88
C ALA A 142 1.34 6.50 1.32
N LEU A 143 1.60 7.80 1.47
CA LEU A 143 2.86 8.42 1.02
C LEU A 143 4.08 7.80 1.72
N LYS A 144 3.96 7.50 3.01
CA LYS A 144 5.01 6.85 3.80
C LYS A 144 5.21 5.38 3.42
N ALA A 145 4.12 4.65 3.21
CA ALA A 145 4.17 3.28 2.73
C ALA A 145 4.85 3.18 1.35
N ASN A 146 4.62 4.14 0.46
CA ASN A 146 5.29 4.21 -0.84
C ASN A 146 6.82 4.35 -0.72
N ASN A 147 7.32 4.93 0.39
CA ASN A 147 8.75 5.04 0.68
C ASN A 147 9.29 3.82 1.46
N GLY A 148 8.49 2.77 1.66
CA GLY A 148 8.86 1.63 2.50
C GLY A 148 8.85 1.95 4.00
N GLU A 149 8.25 3.06 4.42
CA GLU A 149 8.17 3.44 5.83
C GLU A 149 6.86 2.98 6.46
N VAL A 150 6.94 2.35 7.63
CA VAL A 150 5.77 2.14 8.49
C VAL A 150 5.58 3.39 9.33
N TRP A 151 4.48 4.11 9.10
CA TRP A 151 4.15 5.36 9.80
C TRP A 151 3.17 5.11 10.95
N SER A 152 3.44 5.73 12.10
CA SER A 152 2.53 5.66 13.25
C SER A 152 1.57 6.83 13.23
N TYR A 153 0.27 6.52 13.31
CA TYR A 153 -0.80 7.49 13.42
C TYR A 153 -0.67 8.24 14.76
N PRO A 154 -0.49 9.58 14.74
CA PRO A 154 -0.49 10.37 15.96
C PRO A 154 -1.80 10.16 16.72
N MET A 155 -1.70 10.06 18.04
CA MET A 155 -2.83 9.80 18.95
C MET A 155 -3.43 8.40 18.85
N ALA A 156 -2.92 7.48 18.03
CA ALA A 156 -3.38 6.11 18.08
C ALA A 156 -2.94 5.42 19.37
N VAL A 157 -3.90 4.83 20.08
CA VAL A 157 -3.67 3.92 21.20
C VAL A 157 -3.21 2.57 20.64
N ARG A 158 -2.17 1.99 21.26
CA ARG A 158 -1.53 0.75 20.80
C ARG A 158 -2.33 -0.46 21.29
N PHE A 159 -3.20 -1.00 20.43
CA PHE A 159 -3.94 -2.24 20.70
C PHE A 159 -3.24 -3.46 20.11
N PHE A 160 -2.59 -3.30 18.95
CA PHE A 160 -1.77 -4.30 18.28
C PHE A 160 -0.29 -3.94 18.40
N GLU A 161 0.56 -4.97 18.39
CA GLU A 161 2.03 -4.83 18.36
C GLU A 161 2.51 -4.13 17.10
N GLU A 162 3.55 -3.30 17.24
CA GLU A 162 4.06 -2.44 16.16
C GLU A 162 5.42 -2.88 15.63
N ASP A 163 6.08 -3.83 16.31
CA ASP A 163 7.42 -4.35 16.04
C ASP A 163 7.46 -5.87 16.24
#